data_AF-A0A5E6NKI5-F1
#
_entry.id   AF-A0A5E6NKI5-F1
#
_cell.length_a   1.000
_cell.length_b   1.000
_cell.length_c   1.000
_cell.angle_alpha   90.00
_cell.angle_beta   90.00
_cell.angle_gamma   90.00
#
_symmetry.space_group_name_H-M   'P 1'
#
loop_
_entity.id
_entity.type
_entity.pdbx_description
1 polymer ?
#
loop_
_entity_poly.entity_id
_entity_poly.type
_entity_poly.pdbx_seq_one_letter_code
_entity_poly.pdbx_strand_id
1 'polypeptide(L)'
;MNLISLNTNFARILLLSTALVISINTIAGGRSSERNLMDDFLQDKTSANPDASAIPLQRSAFINNNALVFNRGATGVDNDDFDKKFSLAKTLTNIRNSSNATTDSSNAQLLNSLLKTFNVDLKTNGFVKMDLQKRTQEATLSGLLDNMSPSAIFNRFDLSASNGQHCGEYRVIYHKNNGNRFFLSFEAKYPNPEPSKGKKGCAAVADFWREIGNMSKTDALLQLEKFFYQGLEHNGVQLPAAINFTHYTHGTGQVRSNTFVDRPWQLREFKTDINAKGRLFLLLTALNPTH
;
A
#
# COMPACT_ATOMS: atom_id res chain seq x y z
N MET A 1 46.03 -54.37 -0.42
CA MET A 1 45.30 -53.14 -0.02
C MET A 1 46.35 -52.22 0.58
N ASN A 2 46.97 -51.28 -0.14
CA ASN A 2 46.44 -49.94 -0.52
C ASN A 2 45.64 -49.31 0.64
N LEU A 3 45.95 -48.14 1.21
CA LEU A 3 46.83 -47.03 0.83
C LEU A 3 47.17 -46.26 2.13
N ILE A 4 48.43 -45.89 2.36
CA ILE A 4 48.85 -44.93 3.39
C ILE A 4 49.36 -43.67 2.69
N SER A 5 48.85 -42.52 3.17
CA SER A 5 49.45 -41.18 3.18
C SER A 5 49.52 -40.35 1.88
N LEU A 6 49.36 -39.03 2.13
CA LEU A 6 49.72 -37.82 1.38
C LEU A 6 48.49 -37.01 0.95
N ASN A 7 48.41 -35.70 1.10
CA ASN A 7 49.20 -34.68 1.79
C ASN A 7 48.35 -33.40 1.70
N THR A 8 48.33 -32.59 2.75
CA THR A 8 47.73 -31.26 2.75
C THR A 8 48.49 -30.32 1.83
N ASN A 9 47.83 -29.62 0.90
CA ASN A 9 48.24 -28.29 0.47
C ASN A 9 47.11 -27.49 -0.21
N PHE A 10 46.71 -26.42 0.49
CA PHE A 10 46.35 -25.10 -0.02
C PHE A 10 45.65 -24.97 -1.40
N ALA A 11 44.34 -24.73 -1.35
CA ALA A 11 43.70 -23.80 -2.27
C ALA A 11 42.74 -22.93 -1.47
N ARG A 12 43.10 -21.65 -1.28
CA ARG A 12 42.20 -20.59 -0.83
C ARG A 12 41.07 -20.48 -1.86
N ILE A 13 39.91 -21.04 -1.58
CA ILE A 13 38.69 -20.72 -2.32
C ILE A 13 38.16 -19.42 -1.72
N LEU A 14 38.42 -18.34 -2.45
CA LEU A 14 37.77 -17.05 -2.28
C LEU A 14 36.27 -17.28 -2.48
N LEU A 15 35.52 -17.46 -1.39
CA LEU A 15 34.06 -17.42 -1.42
C LEU A 15 33.65 -15.99 -1.82
N LEU A 16 33.48 -15.77 -3.11
CA LEU A 16 32.70 -14.65 -3.62
C LEU A 16 31.29 -14.80 -3.03
N SER A 17 31.05 -14.06 -1.95
CA SER A 17 29.73 -13.71 -1.45
C SER A 17 29.03 -12.91 -2.53
N THR A 18 28.46 -13.61 -3.51
CA THR A 18 27.40 -13.05 -4.34
C THR A 18 26.19 -12.91 -3.44
N ALA A 19 26.05 -11.73 -2.84
CA ALA A 19 24.81 -11.31 -2.24
C ALA A 19 23.75 -11.36 -3.34
N LEU A 20 22.96 -12.44 -3.35
CA LEU A 20 21.74 -12.50 -4.12
C LEU A 20 20.79 -11.49 -3.47
N VAL A 21 20.87 -10.24 -3.92
CA VAL A 21 19.85 -9.22 -3.67
C VAL A 21 18.63 -9.71 -4.43
N ILE A 22 17.79 -10.52 -3.78
CA ILE A 22 16.47 -10.84 -4.27
C ILE A 22 15.68 -9.53 -4.22
N SER A 23 15.63 -8.84 -5.35
CA SER A 23 14.71 -7.75 -5.63
C SER A 23 13.29 -8.32 -5.58
N ILE A 24 12.69 -8.26 -4.39
CA ILE A 24 11.26 -8.50 -4.17
C ILE A 24 10.45 -7.37 -4.83
N ASN A 25 10.41 -7.35 -6.17
CA ASN A 25 9.58 -6.44 -6.96
C ASN A 25 8.26 -7.08 -7.43
N THR A 26 8.02 -8.36 -7.10
CA THR A 26 6.69 -8.96 -7.30
C THR A 26 5.74 -8.52 -6.20
N ILE A 27 5.10 -7.37 -6.44
CA ILE A 27 3.95 -6.90 -5.68
C ILE A 27 2.86 -7.97 -5.79
N ALA A 28 2.34 -8.43 -4.65
CA ALA A 28 1.26 -9.40 -4.60
C ALA A 28 0.06 -8.95 -5.47
N GLY A 29 -0.21 -9.72 -6.52
CA GLY A 29 -1.46 -9.68 -7.29
C GLY A 29 -1.54 -8.64 -8.42
N GLY A 30 -0.44 -8.26 -9.08
CA GLY A 30 -0.52 -7.51 -10.34
C GLY A 30 -0.89 -8.42 -11.52
N ARG A 31 -1.88 -8.02 -12.34
CA ARG A 31 -2.10 -8.66 -13.66
C ARG A 31 -0.98 -8.20 -14.60
N SER A 32 -0.04 -9.09 -14.90
CA SER A 32 1.14 -8.76 -15.74
C SER A 32 0.84 -8.61 -17.24
N SER A 33 -0.40 -8.86 -17.68
CA SER A 33 -0.75 -8.96 -19.11
C SER A 33 -1.67 -7.85 -19.64
N GLU A 34 -2.12 -6.91 -18.81
CA GLU A 34 -3.05 -5.84 -19.20
C GLU A 34 -2.37 -4.47 -19.11
N ARG A 35 -2.56 -3.60 -20.13
CA ARG A 35 -2.02 -2.23 -20.14
C ARG A 35 -2.60 -1.44 -18.97
N ASN A 36 -1.73 -0.89 -18.12
CA ASN A 36 -2.11 -0.08 -16.97
C ASN A 36 -2.14 1.42 -17.29
N LEU A 37 -2.60 2.25 -16.34
CA LEU A 37 -2.71 3.71 -16.53
C LEU A 37 -1.38 4.36 -16.95
N MET A 38 -0.25 3.93 -16.39
CA MET A 38 1.05 4.51 -16.75
C MET A 38 1.50 4.05 -18.15
N ASP A 39 1.19 2.82 -18.57
CA ASP A 39 1.51 2.37 -19.94
C ASP A 39 0.81 3.27 -20.97
N ASP A 40 -0.48 3.54 -20.76
CA ASP A 40 -1.27 4.41 -21.64
C ASP A 40 -0.74 5.85 -21.64
N PHE A 41 -0.36 6.35 -20.47
CA PHE A 41 0.21 7.69 -20.33
C PHE A 41 1.54 7.84 -21.08
N LEU A 42 2.46 6.87 -20.93
CA LEU A 42 3.74 6.89 -21.63
C LEU A 42 3.56 6.79 -23.14
N GLN A 43 2.61 5.97 -23.60
CA GLN A 43 2.30 5.83 -25.03
C GLN A 43 1.73 7.12 -25.63
N ASP A 44 0.81 7.80 -24.94
CA ASP A 44 0.23 9.06 -25.41
C ASP A 44 1.30 10.15 -25.56
N LYS A 45 2.25 10.22 -24.60
CA LYS A 45 3.39 11.14 -24.67
C LYS A 45 4.32 10.85 -25.86
N THR A 46 4.60 9.58 -26.16
CA THR A 46 5.40 9.22 -27.35
C THR A 46 4.68 9.55 -28.67
N SER A 47 3.35 9.43 -28.70
CA SER A 47 2.54 9.73 -29.89
C SER A 47 2.43 11.23 -30.16
N ALA A 48 2.48 12.05 -29.11
CA ALA A 48 2.40 13.51 -29.20
C ALA A 48 3.72 14.19 -29.63
N ASN A 49 4.85 13.49 -29.58
CA ASN A 49 6.14 14.03 -30.02
C ASN A 49 6.98 12.95 -30.74
N PRO A 50 6.71 12.68 -32.03
CA PRO A 50 7.40 11.63 -32.78
C PRO A 50 8.90 11.93 -33.01
N ASP A 51 9.31 13.20 -32.91
CA ASP A 51 10.69 13.67 -33.09
C ASP A 51 11.45 13.85 -31.76
N ALA A 52 10.80 13.65 -30.60
CA ALA A 52 11.54 13.44 -29.37
C ALA A 52 12.34 12.16 -29.57
N SER A 53 13.63 12.33 -29.89
CA SER A 53 14.63 11.27 -29.97
C SER A 53 14.22 10.18 -29.01
N ALA A 54 13.86 9.02 -29.55
CA ALA A 54 13.67 7.82 -28.77
C ALA A 54 15.03 7.52 -28.16
N ILE A 55 15.37 8.24 -27.07
CA ILE A 55 16.53 7.95 -26.27
C ILE A 55 16.33 6.49 -25.94
N PRO A 56 17.24 5.59 -26.35
CA PRO A 56 17.17 4.21 -25.95
C PRO A 56 17.57 4.18 -24.47
N LEU A 57 16.71 4.72 -23.60
CA LEU A 57 16.68 4.36 -22.20
C LEU A 57 16.17 2.93 -22.20
N GLN A 58 17.11 2.02 -22.43
CA GLN A 58 17.09 0.71 -21.83
C GLN A 58 15.77 -0.04 -22.10
N ARG A 59 15.58 -0.40 -23.37
CA ARG A 59 14.62 -1.43 -23.82
C ARG A 59 14.81 -2.80 -23.11
N SER A 60 15.75 -2.90 -22.17
CA SER A 60 16.11 -4.08 -21.37
C SER A 60 15.88 -3.93 -19.86
N ALA A 61 15.35 -2.80 -19.36
CA ALA A 61 14.81 -2.77 -18.00
C ALA A 61 13.31 -3.09 -18.10
N PHE A 62 12.99 -4.38 -18.13
CA PHE A 62 11.69 -5.00 -17.91
C PHE A 62 10.48 -4.06 -17.83
N ILE A 63 9.50 -4.28 -18.70
CA ILE A 63 8.09 -3.88 -18.52
C ILE A 63 7.58 -4.54 -17.22
N ASN A 64 8.04 -4.03 -16.09
CA ASN A 64 7.71 -4.47 -14.74
C ASN A 64 6.78 -3.40 -14.22
N ASN A 65 5.48 -3.73 -14.14
CA ASN A 65 4.42 -3.03 -13.42
C ASN A 65 4.83 -1.63 -12.94
N ASN A 66 4.39 -0.58 -13.62
CA ASN A 66 4.68 0.83 -13.35
C ASN A 66 4.30 1.36 -11.95
N ALA A 67 4.01 0.46 -11.01
CA ALA A 67 3.96 0.69 -9.59
C ALA A 67 5.34 1.12 -9.07
N LEU A 68 5.45 2.37 -8.66
CA LEU A 68 6.61 2.86 -7.93
C LEU A 68 6.44 2.49 -6.45
N VAL A 69 7.39 1.73 -5.94
CA VAL A 69 7.41 1.32 -4.54
C VAL A 69 8.46 2.11 -3.78
N PHE A 70 8.02 2.84 -2.76
CA PHE A 70 8.89 3.56 -1.85
C PHE A 70 8.93 2.82 -0.52
N ASN A 71 10.01 2.06 -0.33
CA ASN A 71 10.20 1.21 0.85
C ASN A 71 11.00 1.93 1.92
N ARG A 72 10.64 1.73 3.19
CA ARG A 72 11.39 2.24 4.35
C ARG A 72 12.85 1.80 4.30
N GLY A 73 13.11 0.51 4.04
CA GLY A 73 14.45 -0.06 3.99
C GLY A 73 15.25 0.23 2.71
N ALA A 74 14.76 1.09 1.81
CA ALA A 74 15.49 1.40 0.58
C ALA A 74 16.69 2.31 0.86
N THR A 75 17.78 2.11 0.12
CA THR A 75 18.97 2.95 0.20
C THR A 75 18.61 4.43 -0.05
N GLY A 76 19.10 5.31 0.82
CA GLY A 76 18.87 6.76 0.73
C GLY A 76 17.54 7.22 1.33
N VAL A 77 16.73 6.33 1.91
CA VAL A 77 15.54 6.71 2.68
C VAL A 77 15.94 6.95 4.14
N ASP A 78 15.64 8.15 4.65
CA ASP A 78 15.72 8.44 6.08
C ASP A 78 14.51 7.81 6.78
N ASN A 79 14.77 6.84 7.65
CA ASN A 79 13.74 6.10 8.36
C ASN A 79 12.96 6.98 9.35
N ASP A 80 13.61 7.93 10.00
CA ASP A 80 12.97 8.78 11.01
C ASP A 80 12.04 9.79 10.33
N ASP A 81 12.48 10.36 9.20
CA ASP A 81 11.63 11.20 8.36
C ASP A 81 10.47 10.40 7.77
N PHE A 82 10.73 9.19 7.25
CA PHE A 82 9.69 8.31 6.72
C PHE A 82 8.63 7.95 7.77
N ASP A 83 9.06 7.55 8.97
CA ASP A 83 8.19 7.16 10.07
C ASP A 83 7.35 8.36 10.56
N LYS A 84 7.95 9.55 10.62
CA LYS A 84 7.23 10.78 10.98
C LYS A 84 6.19 11.17 9.93
N LYS A 85 6.58 11.21 8.66
CA LYS A 85 5.74 11.65 7.53
C LYS A 85 4.58 10.70 7.26
N PHE A 86 4.78 9.40 7.47
CA PHE A 86 3.80 8.35 7.20
C PHE A 86 3.35 7.58 8.45
N SER A 87 3.45 8.16 9.64
CA SER A 87 2.99 7.51 10.88
C SER A 87 1.55 7.01 10.80
N LEU A 88 1.25 5.89 11.47
CA LEU A 88 -0.11 5.34 11.51
C LEU A 88 -1.11 6.34 12.08
N ALA A 89 -0.69 7.11 13.09
CA ALA A 89 -1.49 8.18 13.65
C ALA A 89 -1.92 9.21 12.61
N LYS A 90 -1.02 9.60 11.71
CA LYS A 90 -1.35 10.57 10.66
C LYS A 90 -2.34 10.01 9.65
N THR A 91 -2.22 8.75 9.26
CA THR A 91 -3.21 8.07 8.39
C THR A 91 -4.58 8.02 9.03
N LEU A 92 -4.68 7.57 10.28
CA LEU A 92 -5.95 7.48 11.00
C LEU A 92 -6.57 8.87 11.22
N THR A 93 -5.76 9.89 11.55
CA THR A 93 -6.22 11.28 11.69
C THR A 93 -6.79 11.81 10.38
N ASN A 94 -6.14 11.55 9.23
CA ASN A 94 -6.66 12.01 7.94
C ASN A 94 -7.99 11.35 7.57
N ILE A 95 -8.14 10.05 7.82
CA ILE A 95 -9.42 9.35 7.64
C ILE A 95 -10.50 9.97 8.54
N ARG A 96 -10.18 10.27 9.81
CA ARG A 96 -11.13 10.91 10.73
C ARG A 96 -11.52 12.31 10.27
N ASN A 97 -10.55 13.15 9.95
CA ASN A 97 -10.77 14.55 9.57
C ASN A 97 -11.50 14.70 8.24
N SER A 98 -11.39 13.71 7.34
CA SER A 98 -12.13 13.69 6.08
C SER A 98 -13.47 12.96 6.17
N SER A 99 -13.87 12.49 7.35
CA SER A 99 -15.18 11.87 7.58
C SER A 99 -16.21 12.92 7.98
N ASN A 100 -17.49 12.65 7.69
CA ASN A 100 -18.61 13.44 8.19
C ASN A 100 -19.15 12.88 9.53
N ALA A 101 -18.29 12.26 10.33
CA ALA A 101 -18.68 11.73 11.64
C ALA A 101 -19.08 12.88 12.56
N THR A 102 -20.26 12.79 13.15
CA THR A 102 -20.80 13.85 14.03
C THR A 102 -20.38 13.67 15.49
N THR A 103 -19.77 12.54 15.82
CA THR A 103 -19.18 12.29 17.12
C THR A 103 -17.68 12.09 16.99
N ASP A 104 -16.93 12.85 17.77
CA ASP A 104 -15.48 12.71 17.87
C ASP A 104 -15.12 11.27 18.26
N SER A 105 -14.38 10.63 17.38
CA SER A 105 -13.68 9.38 17.61
C SER A 105 -12.20 9.69 17.74
N SER A 106 -11.41 8.99 18.55
CA SER A 106 -9.94 9.09 18.57
C SER A 106 -9.29 8.05 17.64
N ASN A 107 -8.02 8.22 17.27
CA ASN A 107 -7.28 7.19 16.51
C ASN A 107 -7.29 5.83 17.22
N ALA A 108 -7.17 5.84 18.56
CA ALA A 108 -7.24 4.63 19.36
C ALA A 108 -8.63 3.98 19.31
N GLN A 109 -9.71 4.77 19.33
CA GLN A 109 -11.07 4.24 19.20
C GLN A 109 -11.31 3.63 17.80
N LEU A 110 -10.83 4.29 16.75
CA LEU A 110 -10.92 3.77 15.38
C LEU A 110 -10.17 2.44 15.25
N LEU A 111 -8.94 2.37 15.74
CA LEU A 111 -8.16 1.13 15.70
C LEU A 111 -8.77 0.02 16.56
N ASN A 112 -9.29 0.36 17.74
CA ASN A 112 -9.98 -0.59 18.61
C ASN A 112 -11.26 -1.14 17.98
N SER A 113 -11.92 -0.39 17.10
CA SER A 113 -13.09 -0.91 16.37
C SER A 113 -12.73 -2.10 15.47
N LEU A 114 -11.55 -2.06 14.84
CA LEU A 114 -10.98 -3.17 14.08
C LEU A 114 -10.59 -4.33 15.01
N LEU A 115 -9.86 -4.05 16.10
CA LEU A 115 -9.35 -5.10 16.99
C LEU A 115 -10.46 -5.90 17.65
N LYS A 116 -11.55 -5.24 18.05
CA LYS A 116 -12.73 -5.91 18.62
C LYS A 116 -13.34 -6.96 17.69
N THR A 117 -13.19 -6.81 16.38
CA THR A 117 -13.72 -7.80 15.43
C THR A 117 -13.01 -9.14 15.53
N PHE A 118 -11.76 -9.20 16.01
CA PHE A 118 -11.06 -10.47 16.22
C PHE A 118 -11.68 -11.30 17.34
N ASN A 119 -12.45 -10.69 18.23
CA ASN A 119 -13.18 -11.42 19.28
C ASN A 119 -14.56 -11.91 18.82
N VAL A 120 -14.97 -11.60 17.59
CA VAL A 120 -16.24 -12.03 16.99
C VAL A 120 -16.02 -13.38 16.32
N ASP A 121 -16.87 -14.35 16.68
CA ASP A 121 -16.85 -15.74 16.19
C ASP A 121 -17.93 -16.03 15.14
N LEU A 122 -18.86 -15.11 14.93
CA LEU A 122 -19.94 -15.26 13.98
C LEU A 122 -20.30 -13.92 13.34
N LYS A 123 -20.46 -13.91 12.01
CA LYS A 123 -21.05 -12.78 11.31
C LYS A 123 -22.18 -13.24 10.40
N THR A 124 -23.33 -12.59 10.53
CA THR A 124 -24.48 -12.82 9.66
C THR A 124 -24.50 -11.80 8.53
N ASN A 125 -24.61 -12.27 7.29
CA ASN A 125 -24.87 -11.44 6.11
C ASN A 125 -26.17 -11.92 5.43
N GLY A 126 -27.27 -11.19 5.67
CA GLY A 126 -28.61 -11.65 5.29
C GLY A 126 -28.98 -12.94 6.00
N PHE A 127 -29.21 -14.02 5.24
CA PHE A 127 -29.51 -15.35 5.78
C PHE A 127 -28.27 -16.23 5.98
N VAL A 128 -27.09 -15.77 5.52
CA VAL A 128 -25.84 -16.54 5.59
C VAL A 128 -25.13 -16.23 6.90
N LYS A 129 -24.84 -17.27 7.67
CA LYS A 129 -23.97 -17.20 8.85
C LYS A 129 -22.56 -17.62 8.44
N MET A 130 -21.60 -16.73 8.66
CA MET A 130 -20.18 -17.00 8.46
C MET A 130 -19.54 -17.21 9.83
N ASP A 131 -18.96 -18.40 10.02
CA ASP A 131 -18.08 -18.67 11.16
C ASP A 131 -16.82 -17.81 10.99
N LEU A 132 -16.52 -17.01 12.00
CA LEU A 132 -15.30 -16.23 12.07
C LEU A 132 -14.39 -16.91 13.07
N GLN A 133 -13.18 -17.29 12.65
CA GLN A 133 -12.19 -17.78 13.61
C GLN A 133 -11.86 -16.65 14.60
N LYS A 134 -12.28 -16.83 15.86
CA LYS A 134 -11.95 -15.95 16.97
C LYS A 134 -10.43 -15.94 17.18
N ARG A 135 -9.86 -14.76 17.40
CA ARG A 135 -8.44 -14.55 17.64
C ARG A 135 -8.23 -13.66 18.85
N THR A 136 -8.12 -14.30 20.00
CA THR A 136 -8.06 -13.61 21.29
C THR A 136 -6.76 -12.82 21.44
N GLN A 137 -5.65 -13.32 20.90
CA GLN A 137 -4.37 -12.61 20.98
C GLN A 137 -4.41 -11.30 20.18
N GLU A 138 -4.91 -11.32 18.95
CA GLU A 138 -5.12 -10.14 18.12
C GLU A 138 -6.09 -9.14 18.76
N ALA A 139 -7.18 -9.64 19.36
CA ALA A 139 -8.16 -8.80 20.05
C ALA A 139 -7.58 -8.05 21.26
N THR A 140 -6.49 -8.55 21.86
CA THR A 140 -5.81 -7.94 23.01
C THR A 140 -4.64 -7.04 22.64
N LEU A 141 -4.33 -6.89 21.34
CA LEU A 141 -3.29 -5.97 20.89
C LEU A 141 -3.60 -4.56 21.38
N SER A 142 -2.57 -3.87 21.88
CA SER A 142 -2.68 -2.50 22.39
C SER A 142 -1.44 -1.70 22.01
N GLY A 143 -1.51 -0.38 22.13
CA GLY A 143 -0.39 0.52 21.82
C GLY A 143 0.06 0.48 20.35
N LEU A 144 -0.76 -0.05 19.44
CA LEU A 144 -0.40 -0.16 18.01
C LEU A 144 -0.19 1.21 17.34
N LEU A 145 -0.81 2.28 17.87
CA LEU A 145 -0.65 3.63 17.35
C LEU A 145 0.82 4.08 17.36
N ASP A 146 1.54 3.73 18.43
CA ASP A 146 2.93 4.14 18.67
C ASP A 146 3.93 3.02 18.38
N ASN A 147 3.46 1.77 18.25
CA ASN A 147 4.29 0.57 18.03
C ASN A 147 4.22 0.01 16.61
N MET A 148 3.79 0.81 15.63
CA MET A 148 3.79 0.43 14.22
C MET A 148 4.53 1.47 13.37
N SER A 149 5.49 1.00 12.58
CA SER A 149 6.18 1.83 11.58
C SER A 149 5.63 1.55 10.17
N PRO A 150 5.62 2.56 9.28
CA PRO A 150 5.34 2.34 7.87
C PRO A 150 6.43 1.42 7.28
N SER A 151 6.04 0.57 6.33
CA SER A 151 6.91 -0.40 5.66
C SER A 151 7.18 0.05 4.24
N ALA A 152 6.10 0.44 3.55
CA ALA A 152 6.12 0.84 2.16
C ALA A 152 4.93 1.73 1.83
N ILE A 153 5.14 2.62 0.86
CA ILE A 153 4.09 3.35 0.16
C ILE A 153 4.23 3.15 -1.33
N PHE A 154 3.11 2.93 -2.03
CA PHE A 154 3.14 2.66 -3.47
C PHE A 154 1.79 2.86 -4.14
N ASN A 155 1.80 2.92 -5.47
CA ASN A 155 0.61 2.93 -6.30
C ASN A 155 0.36 1.56 -6.96
N ARG A 156 -0.87 1.35 -7.43
CA ARG A 156 -1.32 0.20 -8.22
C ARG A 156 -2.12 0.70 -9.42
N PHE A 157 -1.41 1.24 -10.41
CA PHE A 157 -2.01 1.71 -11.66
C PHE A 157 -2.66 0.60 -12.50
N ASP A 158 -2.25 -0.64 -12.31
CA ASP A 158 -2.88 -1.82 -12.92
C ASP A 158 -4.31 -2.06 -12.41
N LEU A 159 -4.66 -1.49 -11.26
CA LEU A 159 -6.02 -1.51 -10.71
C LEU A 159 -6.83 -0.25 -11.09
N SER A 160 -6.37 0.55 -12.05
CA SER A 160 -7.14 1.68 -12.56
C SER A 160 -8.37 1.21 -13.35
N ALA A 161 -9.46 1.97 -13.27
CA ALA A 161 -10.65 1.63 -14.03
C ALA A 161 -10.41 1.89 -15.52
N SER A 162 -10.79 0.94 -16.38
CA SER A 162 -10.64 1.06 -17.83
C SER A 162 -11.38 2.27 -18.43
N ASN A 163 -12.48 2.69 -17.79
CA ASN A 163 -13.27 3.86 -18.17
C ASN A 163 -12.88 5.15 -17.44
N GLY A 164 -11.88 5.11 -16.55
CA GLY A 164 -11.46 6.26 -15.75
C GLY A 164 -12.35 6.60 -14.56
N GLN A 165 -13.18 5.68 -14.04
CA GLN A 165 -13.88 5.94 -12.78
C GLN A 165 -12.94 6.16 -11.58
N HIS A 166 -11.76 5.54 -11.59
CA HIS A 166 -10.70 5.73 -10.59
C HIS A 166 -9.32 5.50 -11.20
N CYS A 167 -8.30 6.14 -10.63
CA CYS A 167 -6.93 6.11 -11.14
C CYS A 167 -6.05 5.01 -10.53
N GLY A 168 -6.67 4.01 -9.90
CA GLY A 168 -5.99 2.86 -9.29
C GLY A 168 -6.09 2.87 -7.77
N GLU A 169 -5.18 2.13 -7.14
CA GLU A 169 -5.08 2.10 -5.68
C GLU A 169 -3.76 2.67 -5.17
N TYR A 170 -3.77 3.23 -3.97
CA TYR A 170 -2.60 3.80 -3.30
C TYR A 170 -2.50 3.25 -1.91
N ARG A 171 -1.33 2.72 -1.59
CA ARG A 171 -1.13 1.89 -0.43
C ARG A 171 -0.16 2.50 0.55
N VAL A 172 -0.51 2.45 1.83
CA VAL A 172 0.41 2.65 2.96
C VAL A 172 0.35 1.40 3.82
N ILE A 173 1.49 0.73 3.97
CA ILE A 173 1.58 -0.54 4.69
C ILE A 173 2.32 -0.30 5.99
N TYR A 174 1.77 -0.76 7.11
CA TYR A 174 2.37 -0.69 8.43
C TYR A 174 2.73 -2.08 8.93
N HIS A 175 3.83 -2.19 9.67
CA HIS A 175 4.19 -3.39 10.40
C HIS A 175 4.30 -3.07 11.89
N LYS A 176 3.94 -4.05 12.73
CA LYS A 176 4.19 -3.98 14.17
C LYS A 176 5.67 -4.17 14.45
N ASN A 177 6.24 -3.31 15.29
CA ASN A 177 7.69 -3.21 15.51
C ASN A 177 8.23 -4.29 16.46
N ASN A 178 7.37 -4.95 17.23
CA ASN A 178 7.76 -5.92 18.26
C ASN A 178 6.84 -7.16 18.27
N GLY A 179 7.27 -8.24 18.91
CA GLY A 179 6.49 -9.47 19.08
C GLY A 179 6.06 -10.13 17.77
N ASN A 180 4.89 -10.79 17.78
CA ASN A 180 4.39 -11.47 16.59
C ASN A 180 4.01 -10.47 15.47
N ARG A 181 4.21 -10.91 14.22
CA ARG A 181 3.98 -10.08 13.04
C ARG A 181 2.50 -9.76 12.87
N PHE A 182 2.22 -8.47 12.75
CA PHE A 182 0.92 -7.92 12.40
C PHE A 182 1.13 -6.78 11.42
N PHE A 183 0.45 -6.83 10.28
CA PHE A 183 0.48 -5.77 9.29
C PHE A 183 -0.89 -5.12 9.16
N LEU A 184 -0.88 -3.83 8.89
CA LEU A 184 -2.08 -3.06 8.56
C LEU A 184 -1.83 -2.31 7.25
N SER A 185 -2.65 -2.57 6.25
CA SER A 185 -2.53 -2.03 4.91
C SER A 185 -3.71 -1.13 4.63
N PHE A 186 -3.46 0.13 4.29
CA PHE A 186 -4.48 1.06 3.82
C PHE A 186 -4.36 1.14 2.31
N GLU A 187 -5.42 0.76 1.59
CA GLU A 187 -5.45 0.63 0.13
C GLU A 187 -6.56 1.51 -0.42
N ALA A 188 -6.27 2.81 -0.57
CA ALA A 188 -7.24 3.79 -1.03
C ALA A 188 -7.51 3.59 -2.52
N LYS A 189 -8.79 3.49 -2.91
CA LYS A 189 -9.19 3.65 -4.31
C LYS A 189 -9.23 5.14 -4.63
N TYR A 190 -8.37 5.58 -5.53
CA TYR A 190 -8.19 7.02 -5.78
C TYR A 190 -9.14 7.53 -6.85
N PRO A 191 -9.89 8.60 -6.58
CA PRO A 191 -10.82 9.15 -7.54
C PRO A 191 -10.10 9.70 -8.77
N ASN A 192 -10.79 9.73 -9.90
CA ASN A 192 -10.32 10.48 -11.05
C ASN A 192 -10.45 11.99 -10.77
N PRO A 193 -9.36 12.77 -10.82
CA PRO A 193 -9.42 14.20 -10.55
C PRO A 193 -10.19 14.98 -11.64
N GLU A 194 -10.32 14.41 -12.84
CA GLU A 194 -11.05 15.02 -13.95
C GLU A 194 -12.01 14.00 -14.60
N PRO A 195 -13.11 13.61 -13.93
CA PRO A 195 -13.98 12.52 -14.38
C PRO A 195 -14.66 12.78 -15.73
N SER A 196 -14.87 14.06 -16.11
CA SER A 196 -15.41 14.46 -17.41
C SER A 196 -14.51 14.07 -18.59
N LYS A 197 -13.20 13.84 -18.35
CA LYS A 197 -12.23 13.41 -19.36
C LYS A 197 -12.11 11.88 -19.46
N GLY A 198 -12.94 11.13 -18.73
CA GLY A 198 -12.83 9.66 -18.66
C GLY A 198 -11.42 9.23 -18.23
N LYS A 199 -10.88 8.18 -18.85
CA LYS A 199 -9.54 7.66 -18.52
C LYS A 199 -8.43 8.71 -18.59
N LYS A 200 -8.52 9.68 -19.51
CA LYS A 200 -7.52 10.76 -19.67
C LYS A 200 -7.44 11.68 -18.45
N GLY A 201 -8.49 11.76 -17.64
CA GLY A 201 -8.46 12.55 -16.40
C GLY A 201 -7.44 12.05 -15.37
N CYS A 202 -6.99 10.79 -15.48
CA CYS A 202 -5.95 10.23 -14.63
C CYS A 202 -4.52 10.56 -15.07
N ALA A 203 -4.32 11.25 -16.20
CA ALA A 203 -3.00 11.51 -16.76
C ALA A 203 -2.11 12.34 -15.83
N ALA A 204 -2.66 13.35 -15.15
CA ALA A 204 -1.93 14.16 -14.18
C ALA A 204 -1.40 13.32 -13.00
N VAL A 205 -2.14 12.27 -12.61
CA VAL A 205 -1.73 11.37 -11.54
C VAL A 205 -0.56 10.49 -11.99
N ALA A 206 -0.61 9.96 -13.21
CA ALA A 206 0.51 9.19 -13.78
C ALA A 206 1.76 10.06 -13.93
N ASP A 207 1.60 11.28 -14.45
CA ASP A 207 2.67 12.25 -14.62
C ASP A 207 3.34 12.61 -13.28
N PHE A 208 2.55 12.89 -12.23
CA PHE A 208 3.05 13.12 -10.87
C PHE A 208 3.91 11.95 -10.39
N TRP A 209 3.42 10.71 -10.48
CA TRP A 209 4.19 9.55 -10.03
C TRP A 209 5.46 9.32 -10.85
N ARG A 210 5.43 9.59 -12.16
CA ARG A 210 6.65 9.54 -12.98
C ARG A 210 7.70 10.54 -12.46
N GLU A 211 7.30 11.75 -12.10
CA GLU A 211 8.22 12.75 -11.54
C GLU A 211 8.78 12.33 -10.19
N ILE A 212 7.95 11.74 -9.31
CA ILE A 212 8.41 11.15 -8.04
C ILE A 212 9.56 10.15 -8.27
N GLY A 213 9.48 9.35 -9.33
CA GLY A 213 10.53 8.39 -9.70
C GLY A 213 11.88 9.03 -10.04
N ASN A 214 11.89 10.30 -10.44
CA ASN A 214 13.09 11.05 -10.82
C ASN A 214 13.64 11.96 -9.71
N MET A 215 12.93 12.09 -8.59
CA MET A 215 13.32 12.94 -7.47
C MET A 215 14.34 12.27 -6.55
N SER A 216 15.04 13.10 -5.77
CA SER A 216 15.76 12.62 -4.58
C SER A 216 14.78 11.94 -3.61
N LYS A 217 15.26 11.04 -2.75
CA LYS A 217 14.38 10.35 -1.80
C LYS A 217 13.70 11.32 -0.82
N THR A 218 14.43 12.33 -0.36
CA THR A 218 13.90 13.38 0.52
C THR A 218 12.80 14.18 -0.16
N ASP A 219 13.00 14.63 -1.40
CA ASP A 219 11.99 15.41 -2.13
C ASP A 219 10.77 14.57 -2.49
N ALA A 220 11.01 13.31 -2.92
CA ALA A 220 9.95 12.36 -3.18
C ALA A 220 9.07 12.14 -1.93
N LEU A 221 9.67 12.00 -0.74
CA LEU A 221 8.91 11.85 0.49
C LEU A 221 8.08 13.09 0.85
N LEU A 222 8.62 14.29 0.63
CA LEU A 222 7.88 15.53 0.84
C LEU A 222 6.66 15.63 -0.07
N GLN A 223 6.81 15.27 -1.35
CA GLN A 223 5.71 15.32 -2.32
C GLN A 223 4.69 14.19 -2.09
N LEU A 224 5.15 12.98 -1.76
CA LEU A 224 4.26 11.87 -1.40
C LEU A 224 3.49 12.18 -0.12
N GLU A 225 4.11 12.82 0.87
CA GLU A 225 3.41 13.23 2.10
C GLU A 225 2.24 14.17 1.80
N LYS A 226 2.45 15.17 0.92
CA LYS A 226 1.38 16.05 0.45
C LYS A 226 0.31 15.29 -0.31
N PHE A 227 0.70 14.49 -1.31
CA PHE A 227 -0.22 13.70 -2.12
C PHE A 227 -1.11 12.77 -1.28
N PHE A 228 -0.52 12.10 -0.28
CA PHE A 228 -1.28 11.16 0.55
C PHE A 228 -2.20 11.85 1.56
N TYR A 229 -1.79 12.97 2.17
CA TYR A 229 -2.51 13.53 3.33
C TYR A 229 -3.17 14.88 3.11
N GLN A 230 -2.78 15.65 2.10
CA GLN A 230 -3.27 17.00 1.86
C GLN A 230 -3.94 17.14 0.49
N GLY A 231 -3.47 16.38 -0.50
CA GLY A 231 -3.67 16.70 -1.90
C GLY A 231 -2.67 17.79 -2.34
N LEU A 232 -2.59 18.00 -3.64
CA LEU A 232 -1.72 19.01 -4.25
C LEU A 232 -2.20 19.35 -5.65
N GLU A 233 -1.83 20.52 -6.15
CA GLU A 233 -2.00 20.85 -7.57
C GLU A 233 -0.80 20.30 -8.36
N HIS A 234 -1.08 19.65 -9.49
CA HIS A 234 -0.07 19.15 -10.42
C HIS A 234 -0.47 19.50 -11.85
N ASN A 235 0.35 20.30 -12.54
CA ASN A 235 0.09 20.76 -13.91
C ASN A 235 -1.32 21.35 -14.12
N GLY A 236 -1.78 22.18 -13.17
CA GLY A 236 -3.11 22.81 -13.22
C GLY A 236 -4.27 21.88 -12.86
N VAL A 237 -4.00 20.64 -12.44
CA VAL A 237 -5.02 19.68 -11.99
C VAL A 237 -4.91 19.50 -10.48
N GLN A 238 -6.02 19.71 -9.76
CA GLN A 238 -6.09 19.44 -8.33
C GLN A 238 -6.15 17.93 -8.09
N LEU A 239 -5.08 17.38 -7.52
CA LEU A 239 -5.01 16.00 -7.07
C LEU A 239 -5.51 15.94 -5.62
N PRO A 240 -6.62 15.23 -5.30
CA PRO A 240 -7.10 15.11 -3.92
C PRO A 240 -6.15 14.26 -3.06
N ALA A 241 -6.27 14.38 -1.73
CA ALA A 241 -5.52 13.54 -0.81
C ALA A 241 -5.84 12.05 -1.02
N ALA A 242 -4.83 11.19 -1.13
CA ALA A 242 -5.08 9.75 -1.30
C ALA A 242 -5.72 9.11 -0.07
N ILE A 243 -5.33 9.53 1.13
CA ILE A 243 -5.94 9.09 2.40
C ILE A 243 -7.16 9.97 2.68
N ASN A 244 -8.33 9.45 2.34
CA ASN A 244 -9.62 10.08 2.61
C ASN A 244 -10.63 9.03 3.06
N PHE A 245 -11.53 9.37 4.00
CA PHE A 245 -12.59 8.51 4.49
C PHE A 245 -13.35 7.79 3.37
N THR A 246 -13.74 8.52 2.32
CA THR A 246 -14.55 8.00 1.21
C THR A 246 -13.80 7.02 0.32
N HIS A 247 -12.47 6.99 0.37
CA HIS A 247 -11.65 6.10 -0.44
C HIS A 247 -11.56 4.67 0.14
N TYR A 248 -12.21 4.43 1.29
CA TYR A 248 -12.26 3.14 1.99
C TYR A 248 -13.70 2.67 2.32
N THR A 249 -14.72 3.36 1.82
CA THR A 249 -16.14 2.98 2.00
C THR A 249 -16.53 1.81 1.09
N HIS A 250 -17.79 1.35 1.21
CA HIS A 250 -18.33 0.32 0.33
C HIS A 250 -18.20 0.70 -1.16
N GLY A 251 -17.75 -0.25 -1.99
CA GLY A 251 -17.51 -0.03 -3.42
C GLY A 251 -16.18 0.67 -3.73
N THR A 252 -15.46 1.17 -2.73
CA THR A 252 -14.13 1.78 -2.90
C THR A 252 -13.03 0.89 -2.31
N GLY A 253 -11.91 1.49 -1.91
CA GLY A 253 -10.73 0.80 -1.41
C GLY A 253 -10.95 0.14 -0.05
N GLN A 254 -9.88 -0.29 0.61
CA GLN A 254 -9.97 -1.13 1.80
C GLN A 254 -8.86 -0.88 2.81
N VAL A 255 -9.13 -1.24 4.06
CA VAL A 255 -8.10 -1.46 5.07
C VAL A 255 -7.97 -2.96 5.28
N ARG A 256 -6.77 -3.53 5.22
CA ARG A 256 -6.53 -4.95 5.43
C ARG A 256 -5.59 -5.19 6.60
N SER A 257 -5.96 -6.07 7.52
CA SER A 257 -5.02 -6.64 8.47
C SER A 257 -4.49 -7.97 7.95
N ASN A 258 -3.19 -8.19 8.13
CA ASN A 258 -2.56 -9.49 7.88
C ASN A 258 -1.89 -9.93 9.18
N THR A 259 -2.45 -10.93 9.85
CA THR A 259 -2.05 -11.36 11.18
C THR A 259 -1.35 -12.71 11.17
N PHE A 260 -0.22 -12.75 11.87
CA PHE A 260 0.54 -13.95 12.21
C PHE A 260 0.69 -14.08 13.74
N VAL A 261 -0.18 -13.40 14.51
CA VAL A 261 -0.15 -13.45 15.97
C VAL A 261 -0.61 -14.81 16.48
N ASP A 262 -1.83 -15.21 16.10
CA ASP A 262 -2.26 -16.61 16.19
C ASP A 262 -1.92 -17.37 14.88
N ARG A 263 -2.01 -18.71 14.89
CA ARG A 263 -1.95 -19.55 13.69
C ARG A 263 -3.30 -20.23 13.39
N PRO A 264 -3.62 -20.54 12.12
CA PRO A 264 -2.89 -20.16 10.90
C PRO A 264 -2.97 -18.65 10.64
N TRP A 265 -2.16 -18.13 9.72
CA TRP A 265 -2.20 -16.71 9.38
C TRP A 265 -3.56 -16.33 8.80
N GLN A 266 -4.03 -15.11 9.07
CA GLN A 266 -5.35 -14.66 8.62
C GLN A 266 -5.30 -13.25 8.05
N LEU A 267 -6.08 -13.02 7.00
CA LEU A 267 -6.34 -11.70 6.45
C LEU A 267 -7.80 -11.28 6.73
N ARG A 268 -7.98 -10.04 7.18
CA ARG A 268 -9.30 -9.41 7.33
C ARG A 268 -9.36 -8.11 6.55
N GLU A 269 -10.49 -7.88 5.88
CA GLU A 269 -10.76 -6.65 5.15
C GLU A 269 -11.78 -5.79 5.91
N PHE A 270 -11.53 -4.50 5.96
CA PHE A 270 -12.34 -3.50 6.60
C PHE A 270 -12.66 -2.34 5.66
N LYS A 271 -13.84 -1.76 5.86
CA LYS A 271 -14.27 -0.51 5.24
C LYS A 271 -14.44 0.56 6.31
N THR A 272 -14.30 1.82 5.93
CA THR A 272 -14.68 2.95 6.80
C THR A 272 -16.19 3.12 6.77
N ASP A 273 -16.78 3.36 7.94
CA ASP A 273 -18.23 3.57 8.07
C ASP A 273 -18.55 4.42 9.31
N ILE A 274 -19.74 5.00 9.37
CA ILE A 274 -20.24 5.82 10.48
C ILE A 274 -21.49 5.13 11.04
N ASN A 275 -21.45 4.77 12.32
CA ASN A 275 -22.58 4.07 12.93
C ASN A 275 -23.75 5.02 13.25
N ALA A 276 -24.88 4.45 13.69
CA ALA A 276 -26.09 5.20 14.06
C ALA A 276 -25.87 6.27 15.16
N LYS A 277 -24.76 6.19 15.91
CA LYS A 277 -24.37 7.20 16.92
C LYS A 277 -23.45 8.27 16.34
N GLY A 278 -23.24 8.32 15.02
CA GLY A 278 -22.37 9.29 14.38
C GLY A 278 -20.88 9.04 14.57
N ARG A 279 -20.48 7.85 15.04
CA ARG A 279 -19.07 7.51 15.31
C ARG A 279 -18.47 6.75 14.13
N LEU A 280 -17.28 7.20 13.70
CA LEU A 280 -16.45 6.50 12.74
C LEU A 280 -15.94 5.15 13.30
N PHE A 281 -15.96 4.12 12.47
CA PHE A 281 -15.39 2.81 12.78
C PHE A 281 -14.91 2.08 11.52
N LEU A 282 -14.17 0.98 11.71
CA LEU A 282 -13.74 0.06 10.67
C LEU A 282 -14.66 -1.17 10.67
N LEU A 283 -15.53 -1.25 9.66
CA LEU A 283 -16.47 -2.35 9.45
C LEU A 283 -15.75 -3.54 8.82
N LEU A 284 -15.68 -4.67 9.52
CA LEU A 284 -15.22 -5.94 8.94
C LEU A 284 -16.14 -6.33 7.78
N THR A 285 -15.59 -6.55 6.57
CA THR A 285 -16.37 -6.90 5.37
C THR A 285 -16.01 -8.26 4.79
N ALA A 286 -14.75 -8.68 4.86
CA ALA A 286 -14.32 -10.00 4.39
C ALA A 286 -13.30 -10.66 5.33
N LEU A 287 -13.28 -11.99 5.31
CA LEU A 287 -12.34 -12.84 6.02
C LEU A 287 -11.79 -13.86 5.02
N ASN A 288 -10.47 -13.90 4.87
CA ASN A 288 -9.80 -14.94 4.08
C ASN A 288 -9.05 -15.86 5.05
N PRO A 289 -9.64 -16.98 5.46
CA PRO A 289 -8.94 -18.00 6.22
C PRO A 289 -7.93 -18.69 5.30
N THR A 290 -6.76 -19.03 5.83
CA THR A 290 -5.89 -20.00 5.17
C THR A 290 -6.09 -21.35 5.82
N HIS A 291 -6.39 -22.34 4.98
CA HIS A 291 -6.50 -23.75 5.37
C HIS A 291 -5.10 -24.36 5.50
#